data_AF-A0A9P3GPU6-F1
#
_entry.id   AF-A0A9P3GPU6-F1
#
_cell.length_a   1.000
_cell.length_b   1.000
_cell.length_c   1.000
_cell.angle_alpha   90.00
_cell.angle_beta   90.00
_cell.angle_gamma   90.00
#
_symmetry.space_group_name_H-M   'P 1'
#
loop_
_entity.id
_entity.type
_entity.pdbx_description
1 polymer ?
#
loop_
_entity_poly.entity_id
_entity_poly.type
_entity_poly.pdbx_seq_one_letter_code
_entity_poly.pdbx_strand_id
1 'polypeptide(L)'
;MNGHGGPSNGAGTAEAGGEQYANHVGPSSGVNGYAQPTPYQLHNEAIVHHLFHAGFQTGNYADTVLHVLQNMYRLHAIILSRSPFLAHLMSTSPQTGGQRTIYVHLEQEPEVTHEGFAIAMGYLYSAESLNSLRPENARAVLAAACLLGGMDDLCGYAYELCRQSISIENIGEWLEFVEAIPPPASDGSSTPVEPHQMQQPPRTAVFGPYAQRLREDVFHFLAVRLPSVLNVGTMSTPATPQTDAGAPSDAGRDTLLQIYARVPFDLFKAAVESPTFQIGSDQARFKFAKDAIELRKRGVARGQGAEETVVLAFGGGNFGGSAVHVTRKLRKRPLWKVNAS
;
A
#
# COMPACT_ATOMS: atom_id res chain seq x y z
N MET A 1 33.82 -12.13 -42.03
CA MET A 1 34.85 -11.10 -41.73
C MET A 1 34.96 -10.17 -42.93
N ASN A 2 34.41 -8.97 -42.80
CA ASN A 2 34.84 -7.71 -43.42
C ASN A 2 33.74 -6.69 -43.16
N GLY A 3 33.97 -5.83 -42.17
CA GLY A 3 33.18 -4.64 -41.92
C GLY A 3 33.84 -3.43 -42.57
N HIS A 4 33.03 -2.51 -43.06
CA HIS A 4 33.43 -1.13 -43.31
C HIS A 4 32.31 -0.21 -42.82
N GLY A 5 32.65 0.56 -41.78
CA GLY A 5 31.83 1.62 -41.23
C GLY A 5 31.97 2.91 -42.05
N GLY A 6 30.84 3.59 -42.23
CA GLY A 6 30.75 4.98 -42.66
C GLY A 6 30.73 5.94 -41.46
N PRO A 7 30.82 7.25 -41.70
CA PRO A 7 31.78 8.10 -40.99
C PRO A 7 31.23 8.82 -39.75
N SER A 8 32.15 8.99 -38.79
CA SER A 8 32.16 9.95 -37.70
C SER A 8 32.09 11.39 -38.21
N ASN A 9 31.19 12.20 -37.65
CA ASN A 9 31.21 13.65 -37.84
C ASN A 9 32.38 14.27 -37.05
N GLY A 10 33.07 15.18 -37.74
CA GLY A 10 34.40 15.66 -37.40
C GLY A 10 34.47 16.60 -36.20
N ALA A 11 35.63 16.53 -35.54
CA ALA A 11 36.18 17.54 -34.65
C ALA A 11 37.33 18.27 -35.38
N GLY A 12 37.45 19.57 -35.12
CA GLY A 12 38.49 20.48 -35.64
C GLY A 12 37.83 21.73 -36.23
N THR A 13 38.17 22.97 -35.87
CA THR A 13 39.46 23.52 -35.44
C THR A 13 39.27 24.82 -34.67
N ALA A 14 40.22 25.09 -33.77
CA ALA A 14 40.44 26.36 -33.12
C ALA A 14 40.89 27.43 -34.12
N GLU A 15 40.33 28.63 -34.03
CA GLU A 15 41.03 29.87 -34.40
C GLU A 15 40.67 30.97 -33.41
N ALA A 16 41.72 31.66 -32.97
CA ALA A 16 41.70 32.74 -32.01
C ALA A 16 41.31 34.05 -32.71
N GLY A 17 40.30 34.73 -32.18
CA GLY A 17 39.94 36.10 -32.53
C GLY A 17 39.29 36.74 -31.31
N GLY A 18 40.06 37.57 -30.61
CA GLY A 18 39.61 38.22 -29.38
C GLY A 18 38.57 39.28 -29.67
N GLU A 19 37.38 39.13 -29.08
CA GLU A 19 36.46 40.24 -28.84
C GLU A 19 36.09 40.25 -27.36
N GLN A 20 36.26 41.44 -26.78
CA GLN A 20 36.13 41.73 -25.36
C GLN A 20 34.69 41.51 -24.91
N TYR A 21 34.48 40.56 -24.01
CA TYR A 21 33.21 40.40 -23.30
C TYR A 21 32.98 41.64 -22.43
N ALA A 22 32.05 42.49 -22.86
CA ALA A 22 31.43 43.48 -21.98
C ALA A 22 30.70 42.73 -20.86
N ASN A 23 31.25 42.86 -19.64
CA ASN A 23 30.60 42.43 -18.40
C ASN A 23 29.24 43.14 -18.27
N HIS A 24 28.17 42.44 -18.67
CA HIS A 24 26.82 42.82 -18.25
C HIS A 24 26.64 42.36 -16.80
N VAL A 25 26.90 43.29 -15.89
CA VAL A 25 26.40 43.25 -14.51
C VAL A 25 24.87 43.28 -14.61
N GLY A 26 24.24 42.11 -14.53
CA GLY A 26 22.80 42.00 -14.41
C GLY A 26 22.33 42.57 -13.05
N PRO A 27 21.17 43.23 -12.99
CA PRO A 27 20.72 43.90 -11.78
C PRO A 27 20.36 42.86 -10.71
N SER A 28 21.04 42.96 -9.58
CA SER A 28 20.65 42.38 -8.31
C SER A 28 19.36 43.04 -7.81
N SER A 29 18.25 42.35 -8.03
CA SER A 29 16.92 42.68 -7.51
C SER A 29 16.09 41.42 -7.62
N GLY A 30 15.48 40.83 -6.59
CA GLY A 30 15.33 41.16 -5.18
C GLY A 30 14.28 40.19 -4.63
N VAL A 31 14.44 39.80 -3.36
CA VAL A 31 13.36 39.56 -2.38
C VAL A 31 12.15 38.73 -2.85
N ASN A 32 12.34 37.42 -2.91
CA ASN A 32 11.45 36.38 -2.35
C ASN A 32 12.12 35.04 -2.65
N GLY A 33 12.28 34.17 -1.64
CA GLY A 33 13.10 32.94 -1.69
C GLY A 33 12.64 31.83 -2.66
N TYR A 34 11.82 32.15 -3.67
CA TYR A 34 11.47 31.26 -4.76
C TYR A 34 12.32 31.63 -5.97
N ALA A 35 13.30 30.79 -6.29
CA ALA A 35 14.05 30.92 -7.54
C ALA A 35 13.07 30.87 -8.72
N GLN A 36 13.08 31.90 -9.57
CA GLN A 36 12.28 31.92 -10.80
C GLN A 36 12.66 30.72 -11.67
N PRO A 37 11.69 30.02 -12.28
CA PRO A 37 11.99 28.90 -13.15
C PRO A 37 12.83 29.37 -14.34
N THR A 38 13.91 28.65 -14.59
CA THR A 38 14.81 28.93 -15.72
C THR A 38 14.08 28.72 -17.05
N PRO A 39 14.50 29.38 -18.15
CA PRO A 39 13.92 29.15 -19.47
C PRO A 39 13.90 27.67 -19.90
N TYR A 40 14.92 26.90 -19.50
CA TYR A 40 14.99 25.46 -19.77
C TYR A 40 13.93 24.67 -19.00
N GLN A 41 13.62 25.05 -17.77
CA GLN A 41 12.55 24.41 -16.99
C GLN A 41 11.19 24.63 -17.63
N LEU A 42 10.89 25.87 -18.03
CA LEU A 42 9.64 26.21 -18.73
C LEU A 42 9.50 25.46 -20.06
N HIS A 43 10.59 25.35 -20.83
CA HIS A 43 10.59 24.60 -22.08
C HIS A 43 10.33 23.10 -21.87
N ASN A 44 11.00 22.49 -20.89
CA ASN A 44 10.83 21.07 -20.57
C ASN A 44 9.40 20.79 -20.06
N GLU A 45 8.85 21.68 -19.23
CA GLU A 45 7.47 21.59 -18.75
C GLU A 45 6.48 21.64 -19.91
N ALA A 46 6.67 22.55 -20.88
CA ALA A 46 5.82 22.63 -22.07
C ALA A 46 5.88 21.33 -22.91
N ILE A 47 7.05 20.70 -23.03
CA ILE A 47 7.20 19.40 -23.71
C ILE A 47 6.42 18.31 -22.95
N VAL A 48 6.63 18.19 -21.64
CA VAL A 48 5.98 17.18 -20.79
C VAL A 48 4.47 17.34 -20.82
N HIS A 49 3.98 18.57 -20.69
CA HIS A 49 2.56 18.89 -20.78
C HIS A 49 1.97 18.52 -22.15
N HIS A 50 2.68 18.81 -23.24
CA HIS A 50 2.26 18.41 -24.58
C HIS A 50 2.22 16.88 -24.75
N LEU A 51 3.24 16.18 -24.27
CA LEU A 51 3.29 14.71 -24.30
C LEU A 51 2.14 14.08 -23.52
N PHE A 52 1.76 14.65 -22.37
CA PHE A 52 0.63 14.18 -21.60
C PHE A 52 -0.70 14.39 -22.33
N HIS A 53 -0.97 15.61 -22.81
CA HIS A 53 -2.24 15.93 -23.44
C HIS A 53 -2.38 15.32 -24.83
N ALA A 54 -1.47 15.63 -25.75
CA ALA A 54 -1.56 15.13 -27.13
C ALA A 54 -1.13 13.65 -27.23
N GLY A 55 -0.15 13.24 -26.44
CA GLY A 55 0.36 11.87 -26.48
C GLY A 55 -0.53 10.90 -25.71
N PHE A 56 -0.64 11.08 -24.38
CA PHE A 56 -1.34 10.13 -23.52
C PHE A 56 -2.87 10.24 -23.59
N GLN A 57 -3.43 11.45 -23.49
CA GLN A 57 -4.90 11.60 -23.43
C GLN A 57 -5.57 11.35 -24.79
N THR A 58 -4.99 11.80 -25.91
CA THR A 58 -5.59 11.64 -27.24
C THR A 58 -4.96 10.53 -28.09
N GLY A 59 -3.79 10.01 -27.71
CA GLY A 59 -3.11 8.96 -28.47
C GLY A 59 -2.56 9.41 -29.82
N ASN A 60 -2.24 10.70 -29.99
CA ASN A 60 -1.67 11.20 -31.24
C ASN A 60 -0.27 10.62 -31.44
N TYR A 61 0.05 10.19 -32.66
CA TYR A 61 1.36 9.61 -33.03
C TYR A 61 1.75 8.31 -32.29
N ALA A 62 0.77 7.65 -31.66
CA ALA A 62 0.99 6.36 -31.01
C ALA A 62 1.48 5.28 -31.99
N ASP A 63 2.59 4.65 -31.63
CA ASP A 63 3.20 3.52 -32.35
C ASP A 63 2.89 2.16 -31.69
N THR A 64 2.23 2.19 -30.53
CA THR A 64 1.94 1.02 -29.70
C THR A 64 0.47 1.02 -29.25
N VAL A 65 -0.17 -0.14 -29.29
CA VAL A 65 -1.49 -0.41 -28.73
C VAL A 65 -1.34 -1.34 -27.54
N LEU A 66 -1.79 -0.90 -26.37
CA LEU A 66 -1.75 -1.68 -25.15
C LEU A 66 -3.18 -2.09 -24.77
N HIS A 67 -3.42 -3.39 -24.70
CA HIS A 67 -4.65 -3.97 -24.19
C HIS A 67 -4.44 -4.34 -22.72
N VAL A 68 -5.24 -3.73 -21.84
CA VAL A 68 -5.23 -4.02 -20.41
C VAL A 68 -6.67 -4.19 -19.97
N LEU A 69 -6.98 -5.34 -19.38
CA LEU A 69 -8.35 -5.71 -19.02
C LEU A 69 -9.27 -5.58 -20.25
N GLN A 70 -10.31 -4.74 -20.17
CA GLN A 70 -11.25 -4.45 -21.26
C GLN A 70 -10.92 -3.16 -22.04
N ASN A 71 -9.81 -2.47 -21.70
CA ASN A 71 -9.45 -1.20 -22.29
C ASN A 71 -8.32 -1.36 -23.32
N MET A 72 -8.34 -0.46 -24.31
CA MET A 72 -7.31 -0.33 -25.32
C MET A 72 -6.73 1.09 -25.27
N TYR A 73 -5.41 1.18 -25.15
CA TYR A 73 -4.69 2.44 -25.07
C TYR A 73 -3.74 2.60 -26.27
N ARG A 74 -3.78 3.76 -26.92
CA ARG A 74 -2.84 4.13 -28.00
C ARG A 74 -1.71 4.95 -27.38
N LEU A 75 -0.52 4.38 -27.32
CA LEU A 75 0.62 4.86 -26.52
C LEU A 75 1.93 4.84 -27.34
N HIS A 76 3.01 5.35 -26.73
CA HIS A 76 4.31 5.55 -27.35
C HIS A 76 5.37 4.63 -26.75
N ALA A 77 6.00 3.79 -27.57
CA ALA A 77 6.99 2.81 -27.13
C ALA A 77 8.14 3.45 -26.35
N ILE A 78 8.60 4.63 -26.76
CA ILE A 78 9.69 5.36 -26.09
C ILE A 78 9.32 5.83 -24.67
N ILE A 79 8.03 6.09 -24.41
CA ILE A 79 7.56 6.46 -23.08
C ILE A 79 7.28 5.21 -22.25
N LEU A 80 6.66 4.18 -22.85
CA LEU A 80 6.37 2.92 -22.17
C LEU A 80 7.64 2.17 -21.74
N SER A 81 8.75 2.32 -22.46
CA SER A 81 10.02 1.67 -22.12
C SER A 81 10.63 2.17 -20.80
N ARG A 82 10.10 3.27 -20.23
CA ARG A 82 10.44 3.72 -18.87
C ARG A 82 9.98 2.73 -17.79
N SER A 83 8.94 1.95 -18.07
CA SER A 83 8.52 0.83 -17.22
C SER A 83 9.31 -0.42 -17.59
N PRO A 84 10.09 -1.03 -16.68
CA PRO A 84 10.82 -2.27 -16.94
C PRO A 84 9.89 -3.41 -17.37
N PHE A 85 8.69 -3.50 -16.77
CA PHE A 85 7.68 -4.48 -17.12
C PHE A 85 7.21 -4.33 -18.58
N LEU A 86 6.82 -3.11 -18.99
CA LEU A 86 6.36 -2.85 -20.34
C LEU A 86 7.50 -2.94 -21.36
N ALA A 87 8.71 -2.54 -21.00
CA ALA A 87 9.90 -2.72 -21.83
C ALA A 87 10.16 -4.20 -22.11
N HIS A 88 10.06 -5.04 -21.07
CA HIS A 88 10.18 -6.49 -21.22
C HIS A 88 9.10 -7.05 -22.13
N LEU A 89 7.82 -6.73 -21.89
CA LEU A 89 6.71 -7.16 -22.74
C LEU A 89 6.88 -6.71 -24.20
N MET A 90 7.34 -5.48 -24.44
CA MET A 90 7.64 -4.98 -25.79
C MET A 90 8.74 -5.77 -26.49
N SER A 91 9.72 -6.28 -25.74
CA SER A 91 10.85 -7.05 -26.28
C SER A 91 10.52 -8.51 -26.57
N THR A 92 9.56 -9.08 -25.85
CA THR A 92 9.19 -10.51 -25.95
C THR A 92 7.89 -10.75 -26.72
N SER A 93 7.11 -9.70 -27.00
CA SER A 93 5.89 -9.80 -27.81
C SER A 93 6.23 -9.98 -29.30
N PRO A 94 5.70 -11.02 -29.98
CA PRO A 94 5.89 -11.21 -31.41
C PRO A 94 5.36 -10.00 -32.21
N GLN A 95 6.17 -9.49 -33.14
CA GLN A 95 5.72 -8.42 -34.02
C GLN A 95 5.15 -8.99 -35.31
N THR A 96 3.82 -8.98 -35.41
CA THR A 96 3.13 -9.20 -36.67
C THR A 96 2.97 -7.84 -37.35
N GLY A 97 3.94 -7.48 -38.20
CA GLY A 97 4.08 -6.25 -39.01
C GLY A 97 3.05 -5.12 -38.84
N GLY A 98 3.53 -3.90 -38.58
CA GLY A 98 2.71 -2.70 -38.43
C GLY A 98 2.86 -2.06 -37.04
N GLN A 99 1.75 -1.56 -36.48
CA GLN A 99 1.68 -1.01 -35.12
C GLN A 99 1.89 -2.11 -34.07
N ARG A 100 2.68 -1.84 -33.02
CA ARG A 100 3.01 -2.84 -31.99
C ARG A 100 1.80 -3.04 -31.07
N THR A 101 1.29 -4.28 -30.95
CA THR A 101 0.19 -4.59 -30.01
C THR A 101 0.70 -5.44 -28.85
N ILE A 102 0.34 -5.06 -27.62
CA ILE A 102 0.78 -5.71 -26.38
C ILE A 102 -0.45 -5.99 -25.50
N TYR A 103 -0.44 -7.13 -24.81
CA TYR A 103 -1.51 -7.55 -23.91
C TYR A 103 -0.98 -7.69 -22.48
N VAL A 104 -1.60 -7.00 -21.54
CA VAL A 104 -1.31 -7.09 -20.09
C VAL A 104 -2.39 -7.93 -19.43
N HIS A 105 -2.00 -9.05 -18.85
CA HIS A 105 -2.89 -9.98 -18.17
C HIS A 105 -2.85 -9.67 -16.67
N LEU A 106 -3.99 -9.24 -16.10
CA LEU A 106 -4.12 -8.82 -14.70
C LEU A 106 -5.02 -9.75 -13.87
N GLU A 107 -5.35 -10.93 -14.38
CA GLU A 107 -6.27 -11.89 -13.75
C GLU A 107 -5.82 -12.34 -12.34
N GLN A 108 -4.51 -12.29 -12.11
CA GLN A 108 -3.87 -12.65 -10.83
C GLN A 108 -3.64 -11.45 -9.92
N GLU A 109 -3.95 -10.24 -10.38
CA GLU A 109 -3.64 -8.97 -9.70
C GLU A 109 -4.91 -8.16 -9.42
N PRO A 110 -5.79 -8.62 -8.51
CA PRO A 110 -7.11 -8.01 -8.27
C PRO A 110 -7.02 -6.57 -7.72
N GLU A 111 -5.86 -6.21 -7.17
CA GLU A 111 -5.59 -4.89 -6.61
C GLU A 111 -5.24 -3.86 -7.70
N VAL A 112 -4.95 -4.29 -8.92
CA VAL A 112 -4.65 -3.43 -10.06
C VAL A 112 -5.94 -3.11 -10.82
N THR A 113 -6.53 -1.95 -10.53
CA THR A 113 -7.76 -1.49 -11.20
C THR A 113 -7.47 -0.74 -12.50
N HIS A 114 -8.49 -0.58 -13.34
CA HIS A 114 -8.41 0.24 -14.56
C HIS A 114 -7.95 1.69 -14.28
N GLU A 115 -8.47 2.30 -13.21
CA GLU A 115 -8.11 3.66 -12.81
C GLU A 115 -6.67 3.73 -12.33
N GLY A 116 -6.28 2.84 -11.42
CA GLY A 116 -4.91 2.78 -10.89
C GLY A 116 -3.87 2.58 -12.00
N PHE A 117 -4.17 1.67 -12.93
CA PHE A 117 -3.31 1.40 -14.08
C PHE A 117 -3.21 2.59 -15.04
N ALA A 118 -4.32 3.28 -15.32
CA ALA A 118 -4.32 4.47 -16.16
C ALA A 118 -3.50 5.62 -15.54
N ILE A 119 -3.61 5.85 -14.23
CA ILE A 119 -2.84 6.88 -13.52
C ILE A 119 -1.33 6.57 -13.58
N ALA A 120 -0.95 5.32 -13.33
CA ALA A 120 0.44 4.88 -13.38
C ALA A 120 1.03 4.98 -14.80
N MET A 121 0.26 4.62 -15.84
CA MET A 121 0.68 4.86 -17.23
C MET A 121 0.81 6.34 -17.57
N GLY A 122 -0.15 7.17 -17.14
CA GLY A 122 -0.08 8.62 -17.32
C GLY A 122 1.15 9.24 -16.65
N TYR A 123 1.57 8.68 -15.51
CA TYR A 123 2.76 9.10 -14.79
C TYR A 123 4.06 8.91 -15.60
N LEU A 124 4.11 7.92 -16.49
CA LEU A 124 5.24 7.73 -17.40
C LEU A 124 5.42 8.93 -18.35
N TYR A 125 4.33 9.65 -18.66
CA TYR A 125 4.33 10.85 -19.48
C TYR A 125 4.56 12.12 -18.66
N SER A 126 3.82 12.30 -17.56
CA SER A 126 3.87 13.52 -16.76
C SER A 126 3.42 13.28 -15.32
N ALA A 127 4.01 14.04 -14.39
CA ALA A 127 3.57 14.10 -13.00
C ALA A 127 2.15 14.69 -12.85
N GLU A 128 1.57 15.29 -13.90
CA GLU A 128 0.17 15.72 -13.93
C GLU A 128 -0.82 14.59 -13.58
N SER A 129 -0.46 13.32 -13.80
CA SER A 129 -1.32 12.20 -13.39
C SER A 129 -1.54 12.14 -11.87
N LEU A 130 -0.66 12.75 -11.06
CA LEU A 130 -0.81 12.85 -9.61
C LEU A 130 -2.06 13.65 -9.22
N ASN A 131 -2.56 14.54 -10.08
CA ASN A 131 -3.80 15.27 -9.81
C ASN A 131 -5.03 14.35 -9.71
N SER A 132 -4.92 13.13 -10.26
CA SER A 132 -5.97 12.10 -10.18
C SER A 132 -5.76 11.13 -9.01
N LEU A 133 -4.66 11.24 -8.27
CA LEU A 133 -4.37 10.40 -7.10
C LEU A 133 -5.22 10.86 -5.91
N ARG A 134 -5.98 9.93 -5.33
CA ARG A 134 -6.94 10.18 -4.25
C ARG A 134 -6.91 9.05 -3.22
N PRO A 135 -7.32 9.29 -1.97
CA PRO A 135 -7.36 8.26 -0.93
C PRO A 135 -8.03 6.95 -1.36
N GLU A 136 -9.10 7.05 -2.16
CA GLU A 136 -9.94 5.92 -2.57
C GLU A 136 -9.27 5.05 -3.65
N ASN A 137 -8.38 5.64 -4.46
CA ASN A 137 -7.68 4.93 -5.54
C ASN A 137 -6.20 4.66 -5.23
N ALA A 138 -5.66 5.23 -4.14
CA ALA A 138 -4.24 5.18 -3.79
C ALA A 138 -3.66 3.76 -3.76
N ARG A 139 -4.41 2.80 -3.19
CA ARG A 139 -3.98 1.39 -3.11
C ARG A 139 -3.85 0.76 -4.50
N ALA A 140 -4.79 1.05 -5.39
CA ALA A 140 -4.76 0.56 -6.76
C ALA A 140 -3.66 1.21 -7.61
N VAL A 141 -3.42 2.51 -7.42
CA VAL A 141 -2.30 3.22 -8.05
C VAL A 141 -0.97 2.65 -7.56
N LEU A 142 -0.83 2.38 -6.26
CA LEU A 142 0.37 1.77 -5.69
C LEU A 142 0.61 0.37 -6.28
N ALA A 143 -0.43 -0.47 -6.37
CA ALA A 143 -0.33 -1.79 -7.00
C ALA A 143 0.12 -1.69 -8.46
N ALA A 144 -0.52 -0.82 -9.24
CA ALA A 144 -0.17 -0.61 -10.65
C ALA A 144 1.27 -0.09 -10.81
N ALA A 145 1.70 0.83 -9.94
CA ALA A 145 3.03 1.41 -9.97
C ALA A 145 4.11 0.37 -9.65
N CYS A 146 3.88 -0.48 -8.66
CA CYS A 146 4.78 -1.59 -8.35
C CYS A 146 4.84 -2.63 -9.47
N LEU A 147 3.70 -2.95 -10.09
CA LEU A 147 3.64 -3.87 -11.23
C LEU A 147 4.46 -3.35 -12.43
N LEU A 148 4.24 -2.09 -12.80
CA LEU A 148 4.91 -1.46 -13.94
C LEU A 148 6.40 -1.24 -13.66
N GLY A 149 6.75 -0.90 -12.42
CA GLY A 149 8.11 -0.58 -12.00
C GLY A 149 8.66 0.73 -12.58
N GLY A 150 9.81 1.18 -12.06
CA GLY A 150 10.52 2.37 -12.57
C GLY A 150 9.88 3.72 -12.19
N MET A 151 9.00 3.74 -11.19
CA MET A 151 8.26 4.93 -10.75
C MET A 151 8.21 5.02 -9.21
N ASP A 152 9.38 4.98 -8.57
CA ASP A 152 9.52 4.95 -7.10
C ASP A 152 8.84 6.15 -6.42
N ASP A 153 8.90 7.34 -7.03
CA ASP A 153 8.23 8.53 -6.51
C ASP A 153 6.70 8.36 -6.46
N LEU A 154 6.10 7.80 -7.51
CA LEU A 154 4.65 7.53 -7.55
C LEU A 154 4.28 6.49 -6.49
N CYS A 155 5.08 5.44 -6.33
CA CYS A 155 4.89 4.47 -5.24
C CYS A 155 4.95 5.17 -3.87
N GLY A 156 5.90 6.08 -3.68
CA GLY A 156 6.04 6.87 -2.45
C GLY A 156 4.80 7.73 -2.16
N TYR A 157 4.32 8.50 -3.13
CA TYR A 157 3.11 9.33 -2.98
C TYR A 157 1.86 8.49 -2.72
N ALA A 158 1.66 7.42 -3.48
CA ALA A 158 0.49 6.54 -3.33
C ALA A 158 0.50 5.81 -1.98
N TYR A 159 1.67 5.31 -1.54
CA TYR A 159 1.82 4.70 -0.22
C TYR A 159 1.53 5.68 0.91
N GLU A 160 2.05 6.90 0.83
CA GLU A 160 1.83 7.90 1.87
C GLU A 160 0.34 8.28 1.97
N LEU A 161 -0.34 8.37 0.83
CA LEU A 161 -1.78 8.63 0.80
C LEU A 161 -2.59 7.46 1.36
N CYS A 162 -2.20 6.21 1.07
CA CYS A 162 -2.76 5.01 1.71
C CYS A 162 -2.62 5.08 3.23
N ARG A 163 -1.42 5.39 3.73
CA ARG A 163 -1.12 5.47 5.17
C ARG A 163 -1.97 6.54 5.87
N GLN A 164 -2.12 7.70 5.24
CA GLN A 164 -2.91 8.81 5.77
C GLN A 164 -4.42 8.53 5.75
N SER A 165 -4.90 7.73 4.79
CA SER A 165 -6.34 7.45 4.61
C SER A 165 -6.90 6.40 5.57
N ILE A 166 -6.06 5.65 6.30
CA ILE A 166 -6.52 4.65 7.28
C ILE A 166 -7.36 5.35 8.36
N SER A 167 -8.62 4.94 8.47
CA SER A 167 -9.65 5.57 9.29
C SER A 167 -10.65 4.54 9.83
N ILE A 168 -11.59 4.99 10.68
CA ILE A 168 -12.62 4.11 11.26
C ILE A 168 -13.57 3.61 10.16
N GLU A 169 -13.85 4.47 9.18
CA GLU A 169 -14.81 4.21 8.11
C GLU A 169 -14.34 3.11 7.16
N ASN A 170 -13.03 3.04 6.88
CA ASN A 170 -12.45 2.12 5.90
C ASN A 170 -11.60 1.00 6.50
N ILE A 171 -11.45 0.91 7.83
CA ILE A 171 -10.62 -0.12 8.47
C ILE A 171 -11.00 -1.54 8.06
N GLY A 172 -12.28 -1.79 7.74
CA GLY A 172 -12.73 -3.09 7.26
C GLY A 172 -12.00 -3.57 6.00
N GLU A 173 -11.83 -2.69 5.01
CA GLU A 173 -11.14 -2.99 3.75
C GLU A 173 -9.64 -3.24 3.98
N TRP A 174 -9.05 -2.49 4.90
CA TRP A 174 -7.65 -2.67 5.29
C TRP A 174 -7.41 -4.00 6.02
N LEU A 175 -8.37 -4.47 6.83
CA LEU A 175 -8.28 -5.77 7.49
C LEU A 175 -8.36 -6.91 6.48
N GLU A 176 -9.25 -6.81 5.49
CA GLU A 176 -9.34 -7.78 4.38
C GLU A 176 -8.03 -7.82 3.58
N PHE A 177 -7.45 -6.66 3.29
CA PHE A 177 -6.14 -6.55 2.65
C PHE A 177 -5.04 -7.24 3.45
N VAL A 178 -4.93 -6.97 4.76
CA VAL A 178 -3.88 -7.57 5.60
C VAL A 178 -4.04 -9.08 5.75
N GLU A 179 -5.27 -9.59 5.79
CA GLU A 179 -5.55 -11.03 5.81
C GLU A 179 -5.10 -11.73 4.52
N ALA A 180 -5.11 -11.03 3.40
CA ALA A 180 -4.60 -11.53 2.12
C ALA A 180 -3.07 -11.51 1.99
N ILE A 181 -2.35 -10.96 2.97
CA ILE A 181 -0.88 -10.98 3.00
C ILE A 181 -0.40 -12.31 3.59
N PRO A 182 0.46 -13.07 2.88
CA PRO A 182 1.05 -14.29 3.42
C PRO A 182 1.74 -14.03 4.76
N PRO A 183 1.62 -14.94 5.74
CA PRO A 183 2.45 -14.88 6.91
C PRO A 183 3.93 -14.93 6.47
N PRO A 184 4.84 -14.19 7.14
CA PRO A 184 6.25 -14.37 6.92
C PRO A 184 6.59 -15.85 7.13
N ALA A 185 7.45 -16.41 6.27
CA ALA A 185 7.85 -17.81 6.35
C ALA A 185 8.31 -18.11 7.79
N SER A 186 7.50 -18.88 8.51
CA SER A 186 7.72 -19.19 9.92
C SER A 186 8.98 -20.05 10.06
N ASP A 187 9.81 -19.71 11.04
CA ASP A 187 10.89 -20.55 11.56
C ASP A 187 10.31 -21.84 12.17
N GLY A 188 9.98 -22.83 11.32
CA GLY A 188 9.84 -24.26 11.65
C GLY A 188 8.86 -24.70 12.75
N SER A 189 8.13 -23.81 13.44
CA SER A 189 7.36 -24.16 14.64
C SER A 189 5.83 -24.17 14.47
N SER A 190 5.31 -23.95 13.26
CA SER A 190 3.86 -23.97 13.00
C SER A 190 3.49 -25.00 11.93
N THR A 191 2.32 -25.60 12.15
CA THR A 191 1.73 -26.78 11.50
C THR A 191 1.78 -26.80 9.96
N PRO A 192 1.77 -27.99 9.32
CA PRO A 192 1.78 -28.12 7.86
C PRO A 192 0.59 -27.37 7.25
N VAL A 193 0.89 -26.42 6.36
CA VAL A 193 -0.11 -25.80 5.49
C VAL A 193 -0.59 -26.86 4.51
N GLU A 194 -1.90 -27.08 4.41
CA GLU A 194 -2.46 -28.02 3.45
C GLU A 194 -2.06 -27.62 2.02
N PRO A 195 -1.59 -28.57 1.18
CA PRO A 195 -1.02 -28.28 -0.15
C PRO A 195 -2.00 -27.64 -1.16
N HIS A 196 -3.28 -27.48 -0.83
CA HIS A 196 -4.27 -26.86 -1.71
C HIS A 196 -4.25 -25.31 -1.68
N GLN A 197 -3.58 -24.67 -0.72
CA GLN A 197 -3.43 -23.19 -0.70
C GLN A 197 -2.19 -22.66 -1.44
N MET A 198 -1.33 -23.53 -1.97
CA MET A 198 -0.09 -23.14 -2.66
C MET A 198 -0.26 -22.82 -4.15
N GLN A 199 -1.47 -22.95 -4.71
CA GLN A 199 -1.68 -22.86 -6.16
C GLN A 199 -2.06 -21.47 -6.67
N GLN A 200 -2.33 -20.49 -5.80
CA GLN A 200 -2.58 -19.11 -6.22
C GLN A 200 -1.50 -18.18 -5.66
N PRO A 201 -0.85 -17.36 -6.50
CA PRO A 201 0.04 -16.32 -6.01
C PRO A 201 -0.77 -15.41 -5.06
N PRO A 202 -0.14 -14.92 -3.98
CA PRO A 202 -0.84 -14.10 -3.03
C PRO A 202 -1.34 -12.83 -3.70
N ARG A 203 -2.60 -12.46 -3.45
CA ARG A 203 -3.27 -11.28 -4.04
C ARG A 203 -2.55 -9.95 -3.80
N THR A 204 -1.58 -9.95 -2.89
CA THR A 204 -0.80 -8.80 -2.45
C THR A 204 0.66 -8.84 -2.91
N ALA A 205 1.04 -9.85 -3.72
CA ALA A 205 2.41 -10.02 -4.22
C ALA A 205 2.93 -8.78 -4.95
N VAL A 206 2.07 -8.13 -5.73
CA VAL A 206 2.40 -6.95 -6.52
C VAL A 206 2.94 -5.78 -5.71
N PHE A 207 2.55 -5.65 -4.44
CA PHE A 207 2.99 -4.54 -3.60
C PHE A 207 4.46 -4.65 -3.14
N GLY A 208 5.09 -5.82 -3.28
CA GLY A 208 6.45 -6.05 -2.78
C GLY A 208 6.61 -5.65 -1.31
N PRO A 209 7.58 -4.79 -0.95
CA PRO A 209 7.80 -4.37 0.44
C PRO A 209 6.67 -3.50 1.01
N TYR A 210 5.86 -2.86 0.17
CA TYR A 210 4.79 -1.99 0.63
C TYR A 210 3.65 -2.76 1.31
N ALA A 211 3.44 -4.04 0.98
CA ALA A 211 2.44 -4.86 1.65
C ALA A 211 2.68 -4.94 3.16
N GLN A 212 3.92 -5.24 3.57
CA GLN A 212 4.28 -5.34 4.98
C GLN A 212 4.25 -3.99 5.68
N ARG A 213 4.69 -2.92 5.01
CA ARG A 213 4.61 -1.55 5.56
C ARG A 213 3.17 -1.14 5.82
N LEU A 214 2.26 -1.37 4.87
CA LEU A 214 0.84 -1.09 5.05
C LEU A 214 0.23 -1.94 6.18
N ARG A 215 0.65 -3.19 6.34
CA ARG A 215 0.26 -4.02 7.49
C ARG A 215 0.71 -3.41 8.82
N GLU A 216 1.94 -2.90 8.89
CA GLU A 216 2.47 -2.19 10.07
C GLU A 216 1.70 -0.89 10.34
N ASP A 217 1.32 -0.15 9.30
CA ASP A 217 0.52 1.07 9.42
C ASP A 217 -0.90 0.77 9.92
N VAL A 218 -1.53 -0.30 9.45
CA VAL A 218 -2.83 -0.79 9.95
C VAL A 218 -2.71 -1.21 11.41
N PHE A 219 -1.63 -1.92 11.77
CA PHE A 219 -1.36 -2.26 13.16
C PHE A 219 -1.19 -1.02 14.03
N HIS A 220 -0.41 -0.04 13.58
CA HIS A 220 -0.19 1.22 14.29
C HIS A 220 -1.50 1.99 14.48
N PHE A 221 -2.35 2.01 13.44
CA PHE A 221 -3.67 2.60 13.53
C PHE A 221 -4.51 1.91 14.62
N LEU A 222 -4.61 0.58 14.59
CA LEU A 222 -5.40 -0.19 15.58
C LEU A 222 -4.87 0.00 17.00
N ALA A 223 -3.55 -0.12 17.20
CA ALA A 223 -2.96 -0.14 18.54
C ALA A 223 -2.80 1.26 19.15
N VAL A 224 -2.64 2.31 18.34
CA VAL A 224 -2.26 3.65 18.83
C VAL A 224 -3.29 4.71 18.47
N ARG A 225 -3.59 4.87 17.18
CA ARG A 225 -4.46 5.97 16.73
C ARG A 225 -5.92 5.75 17.09
N LEU A 226 -6.43 4.53 16.91
CA LEU A 226 -7.84 4.20 17.06
C LEU A 226 -8.34 4.42 18.51
N PRO A 227 -7.67 3.93 19.57
CA PRO A 227 -8.04 4.25 20.95
C PRO A 227 -8.06 5.75 21.22
N SER A 228 -7.09 6.49 20.68
CA SER A 228 -6.96 7.93 20.86
C SER A 228 -8.09 8.70 20.16
N VAL A 229 -8.43 8.34 18.93
CA VAL A 229 -9.55 8.93 18.17
C VAL A 229 -10.90 8.68 18.86
N LEU A 230 -11.04 7.49 19.46
CA LEU A 230 -12.26 7.11 20.19
C LEU A 230 -12.27 7.61 21.65
N ASN A 231 -11.24 8.36 22.09
CA ASN A 231 -11.10 8.86 23.46
C ASN A 231 -11.16 7.78 24.57
N VAL A 232 -10.84 6.53 24.23
CA VAL A 232 -10.95 5.39 25.14
C VAL A 232 -9.92 5.49 26.25
N GLY A 233 -10.37 5.53 27.50
CA GLY A 233 -9.50 5.61 28.68
C GLY A 233 -9.09 7.03 29.09
N THR A 234 -9.55 8.06 28.36
CA THR A 234 -9.51 9.44 28.89
C THR A 234 -10.60 9.58 29.95
N MET A 235 -10.23 10.01 31.15
CA MET A 235 -11.22 10.27 32.20
C MET A 235 -12.16 11.38 31.73
N SER A 236 -13.44 11.05 31.55
CA SER A 236 -14.51 12.04 31.55
C SER A 236 -14.32 12.94 32.77
N THR A 237 -14.24 14.25 32.55
CA THR A 237 -14.20 15.25 33.62
C THR A 237 -15.35 14.99 34.61
N PRO A 238 -15.11 15.05 35.94
CA PRO A 238 -16.12 14.74 36.94
C PRO A 238 -17.10 15.91 37.04
N ALA A 239 -18.08 15.96 36.15
CA ALA A 239 -19.31 16.70 36.41
C ALA A 239 -20.35 15.70 36.94
N THR A 240 -20.64 15.86 38.24
CA THR A 240 -21.68 15.22 39.07
C THR A 240 -21.47 13.76 39.54
N PRO A 241 -21.51 13.51 40.86
CA PRO A 241 -21.60 12.17 41.40
C PRO A 241 -23.07 11.71 41.31
N GLN A 242 -23.34 10.72 40.47
CA GLN A 242 -24.63 10.04 40.49
C GLN A 242 -24.42 8.55 40.75
N THR A 243 -24.95 8.14 41.89
CA THR A 243 -25.09 6.77 42.37
C THR A 243 -26.06 5.98 41.49
N ASP A 244 -25.85 4.66 41.48
CA ASP A 244 -26.74 3.58 41.02
C ASP A 244 -26.71 3.12 39.55
N ALA A 245 -26.39 1.82 39.43
CA ALA A 245 -26.81 0.83 38.43
C ALA A 245 -26.95 1.27 36.96
N GLY A 246 -25.89 1.00 36.18
CA GLY A 246 -25.93 1.07 34.72
C GLY A 246 -25.03 2.19 34.18
N ALA A 247 -23.71 2.02 34.33
CA ALA A 247 -22.77 2.95 33.72
C ALA A 247 -23.07 3.05 32.21
N PRO A 248 -23.24 4.25 31.64
CA PRO A 248 -23.39 4.41 30.19
C PRO A 248 -22.15 3.80 29.56
N SER A 249 -22.35 2.87 28.63
CA SER A 249 -21.24 2.31 27.88
C SER A 249 -20.51 3.47 27.21
N ASP A 250 -19.19 3.53 27.40
CA ASP A 250 -18.35 4.47 26.69
C ASP A 250 -18.50 4.16 25.20
N ALA A 251 -19.21 5.02 24.45
CA ALA A 251 -19.51 4.79 23.04
C ALA A 251 -18.23 4.59 22.21
N GLY A 252 -17.11 5.18 22.65
CA GLY A 252 -15.79 4.95 22.09
C GLY A 252 -15.31 3.51 22.34
N ARG A 253 -15.46 3.01 23.58
CA ARG A 253 -15.13 1.63 23.93
C ARG A 253 -15.99 0.63 23.15
N ASP A 254 -17.28 0.89 22.99
CA ASP A 254 -18.18 0.01 22.25
C ASP A 254 -17.78 -0.06 20.77
N THR A 255 -17.46 1.08 20.16
CA THR A 255 -16.97 1.15 18.78
C THR A 255 -15.65 0.39 18.62
N LEU A 256 -14.73 0.56 19.58
CA LEU A 256 -13.46 -0.16 19.61
C LEU A 256 -13.67 -1.68 19.69
N LEU A 257 -14.61 -2.14 20.51
CA LEU A 257 -14.98 -3.56 20.63
C LEU A 257 -15.54 -4.11 19.31
N GLN A 258 -16.42 -3.37 18.64
CA GLN A 258 -16.99 -3.78 17.35
C GLN A 258 -15.91 -3.94 16.27
N ILE A 259 -14.95 -3.02 16.21
CA ILE A 259 -13.82 -3.10 15.28
C ILE A 259 -12.93 -4.30 15.63
N TYR A 260 -12.50 -4.42 16.89
CA TYR A 260 -11.64 -5.51 17.35
C TYR A 260 -12.28 -6.90 17.23
N ALA A 261 -13.61 -6.99 17.15
CA ALA A 261 -14.30 -8.24 16.87
C ALA A 261 -14.11 -8.75 15.43
N ARG A 262 -13.65 -7.90 14.51
CA ARG A 262 -13.40 -8.24 13.10
C ARG A 262 -11.92 -8.39 12.75
N VAL A 263 -11.02 -7.95 13.63
CA VAL A 263 -9.56 -7.98 13.37
C VAL A 263 -9.03 -9.43 13.28
N PRO A 264 -8.17 -9.79 12.31
CA PRO A 264 -7.54 -11.10 12.25
C PRO A 264 -6.80 -11.45 13.56
N PHE A 265 -6.79 -12.72 13.95
CA PHE A 265 -6.29 -13.14 15.27
C PHE A 265 -4.87 -12.63 15.57
N ASP A 266 -3.95 -12.72 14.61
CA ASP A 266 -2.55 -12.34 14.84
C ASP A 266 -2.41 -10.84 15.11
N LEU A 267 -3.15 -10.00 14.38
CA LEU A 267 -3.23 -8.56 14.63
C LEU A 267 -3.93 -8.24 15.95
N PHE A 268 -5.02 -8.94 16.26
CA PHE A 268 -5.76 -8.78 17.52
C PHE A 268 -4.86 -9.08 18.73
N LYS A 269 -4.17 -10.22 18.70
CA LYS A 269 -3.20 -10.64 19.72
C LYS A 269 -2.08 -9.61 19.83
N ALA A 270 -1.41 -9.28 18.73
CA ALA A 270 -0.30 -8.35 18.74
C ALA A 270 -0.71 -6.96 19.28
N ALA A 271 -1.91 -6.48 18.92
CA ALA A 271 -2.38 -5.17 19.35
C ALA A 271 -2.73 -5.16 20.84
N VAL A 272 -3.48 -6.15 21.32
CA VAL A 272 -3.85 -6.25 22.75
C VAL A 272 -2.62 -6.46 23.64
N GLU A 273 -1.63 -7.22 23.16
CA GLU A 273 -0.38 -7.47 23.90
C GLU A 273 0.65 -6.34 23.74
N SER A 274 0.36 -5.33 22.91
CA SER A 274 1.27 -4.21 22.70
C SER A 274 1.30 -3.29 23.92
N PRO A 275 2.48 -2.83 24.38
CA PRO A 275 2.57 -1.76 25.36
C PRO A 275 1.98 -0.44 24.84
N THR A 276 1.92 -0.24 23.52
CA THR A 276 1.36 0.97 22.91
C THR A 276 -0.17 1.02 22.92
N PHE A 277 -0.84 -0.09 23.27
CA PHE A 277 -2.30 -0.15 23.34
C PHE A 277 -2.83 0.41 24.66
N GLN A 278 -2.99 1.73 24.69
CA GLN A 278 -3.33 2.50 25.89
C GLN A 278 -4.85 2.69 26.05
N ILE A 279 -5.51 1.71 26.69
CA ILE A 279 -6.97 1.75 26.98
C ILE A 279 -7.28 1.74 28.49
N GLY A 280 -6.30 2.16 29.31
CA GLY A 280 -6.37 2.14 30.78
C GLY A 280 -5.39 1.15 31.41
N SER A 281 -5.75 0.61 32.57
CA SER A 281 -4.93 -0.36 33.32
C SER A 281 -4.89 -1.74 32.65
N ASP A 282 -3.96 -2.60 33.09
CA ASP A 282 -3.89 -4.00 32.64
C ASP A 282 -5.22 -4.75 32.91
N GLN A 283 -5.92 -4.40 33.98
CA GLN A 283 -7.24 -4.96 34.27
C GLN A 283 -8.31 -4.49 33.25
N ALA A 284 -8.27 -3.22 32.85
CA ALA A 284 -9.16 -2.68 31.82
C ALA A 284 -8.88 -3.30 30.44
N ARG A 285 -7.60 -3.51 30.11
CA ARG A 285 -7.13 -4.20 28.91
C ARG A 285 -7.54 -5.68 28.90
N PHE A 286 -7.36 -6.38 30.03
CA PHE A 286 -7.83 -7.76 30.19
C PHE A 286 -9.33 -7.88 30.00
N LYS A 287 -10.11 -6.99 30.64
CA LYS A 287 -11.57 -6.94 30.48
C LYS A 287 -11.96 -6.69 29.01
N PHE A 288 -11.33 -5.70 28.37
CA PHE A 288 -11.54 -5.43 26.94
C PHE A 288 -11.28 -6.65 26.06
N ALA A 289 -10.13 -7.31 26.22
CA ALA A 289 -9.78 -8.49 25.45
C ALA A 289 -10.80 -9.63 25.65
N LYS A 290 -11.26 -9.82 26.90
CA LYS A 290 -12.30 -10.80 27.22
C LYS A 290 -13.63 -10.47 26.52
N ASP A 291 -14.08 -9.22 26.60
CA ASP A 291 -15.31 -8.74 25.96
C ASP A 291 -15.23 -8.89 24.43
N ALA A 292 -14.08 -8.53 23.83
CA ALA A 292 -13.85 -8.67 22.39
C ALA A 292 -13.88 -10.15 21.95
N ILE A 293 -13.20 -11.04 22.67
CA ILE A 293 -13.24 -12.49 22.41
C ILE A 293 -14.66 -13.04 22.52
N GLU A 294 -15.45 -12.57 23.49
CA GLU A 294 -16.84 -12.98 23.60
C GLU A 294 -17.68 -12.52 22.39
N LEU A 295 -17.47 -11.29 21.92
CA LEU A 295 -18.14 -10.78 20.72
C LEU A 295 -17.72 -11.55 19.45
N ARG A 296 -16.43 -11.90 19.34
CA ARG A 296 -15.87 -12.73 18.25
C ARG A 296 -16.49 -14.12 18.19
N LYS A 297 -16.84 -14.71 19.33
CA LYS A 297 -17.56 -16.00 19.40
C LYS A 297 -18.99 -15.94 18.84
N ARG A 298 -19.63 -14.77 18.94
CA ARG A 298 -21.00 -14.53 18.49
C ARG A 298 -21.08 -14.06 17.03
N GLY A 299 -19.99 -13.48 16.50
CA GLY A 299 -19.91 -12.91 15.15
C GLY A 299 -19.29 -13.82 14.07
N VAL A 300 -18.99 -13.20 12.91
CA VAL A 300 -18.51 -13.85 11.66
C VAL A 300 -17.13 -14.53 11.82
N ALA A 301 -16.33 -14.15 12.83
CA ALA A 301 -15.03 -14.77 13.15
C ALA A 301 -15.13 -16.21 13.71
N ARG A 302 -16.31 -16.83 13.68
CA ARG A 302 -16.56 -18.24 14.07
C ARG A 302 -15.86 -19.27 13.17
N GLY A 303 -15.22 -18.83 12.09
CA GLY A 303 -14.87 -19.64 10.91
C GLY A 303 -13.74 -20.66 11.02
N GLN A 304 -12.97 -20.75 12.13
CA GLN A 304 -11.80 -21.65 12.15
C GLN A 304 -11.83 -22.75 13.21
N GLY A 305 -12.94 -22.96 13.93
CA GLY A 305 -13.02 -24.01 14.95
C GLY A 305 -11.95 -23.85 16.05
N ALA A 306 -11.50 -22.62 16.28
CA ALA A 306 -10.46 -22.29 17.24
C ALA A 306 -11.07 -21.58 18.45
N GLU A 307 -10.61 -21.93 19.65
CA GLU A 307 -11.00 -21.28 20.89
C GLU A 307 -9.95 -20.23 21.26
N GLU A 308 -10.36 -18.96 21.25
CA GLU A 308 -9.56 -17.83 21.73
C GLU A 308 -9.79 -17.63 23.24
N THR A 309 -8.71 -17.39 23.99
CA THR A 309 -8.74 -17.12 25.44
C THR A 309 -7.74 -16.02 25.80
N VAL A 310 -8.03 -15.29 26.88
CA VAL A 310 -7.14 -14.26 27.44
C VAL A 310 -6.77 -14.63 28.87
N VAL A 311 -5.50 -14.39 29.23
CA VAL A 311 -4.96 -14.60 30.57
C VAL A 311 -4.29 -13.32 31.06
N LEU A 312 -4.30 -13.12 32.37
CA LEU A 312 -3.57 -12.05 33.05
C LEU A 312 -2.41 -12.70 33.81
N ALA A 313 -1.18 -12.36 33.44
CA ALA A 313 0.03 -12.81 34.10
C ALA A 313 0.30 -11.92 35.32
N PHE A 314 0.35 -12.53 36.51
CA PHE A 314 0.75 -11.85 37.73
C PHE A 314 2.26 -12.07 37.96
N GLY A 315 3.04 -10.99 38.05
CA GLY A 315 4.47 -11.04 38.41
C GLY A 315 5.50 -10.74 37.32
N GLY A 316 5.09 -10.23 36.15
CA GLY A 316 5.97 -10.02 34.98
C GLY A 316 6.71 -8.67 34.88
N GLY A 317 7.00 -8.00 35.99
CA GLY A 317 7.59 -6.64 35.99
C GLY A 317 9.02 -6.51 35.45
N ASN A 318 9.72 -7.62 35.15
CA ASN A 318 11.15 -7.59 34.82
C ASN A 318 11.51 -7.85 33.34
N PHE A 319 10.56 -8.18 32.46
CA PHE A 319 10.86 -8.52 31.05
C PHE A 319 10.01 -7.77 30.01
N GLY A 320 9.51 -6.57 30.34
CA GLY A 320 8.96 -5.63 29.34
C GLY A 320 7.75 -6.11 28.51
N GLY A 321 7.13 -7.24 28.87
CA GLY A 321 5.95 -7.79 28.20
C GLY A 321 4.64 -7.27 28.77
N SER A 322 3.57 -7.24 27.96
CA SER A 322 2.21 -6.95 28.43
C SER A 322 1.75 -8.01 29.45
N ALA A 323 1.16 -7.57 30.56
CA ALA A 323 0.58 -8.48 31.56
C ALA A 323 -0.62 -9.26 31.02
N VAL A 324 -1.24 -8.77 29.94
CA VAL A 324 -2.37 -9.43 29.25
C VAL A 324 -1.83 -10.24 28.09
N HIS A 325 -2.20 -11.52 28.02
CA HIS A 325 -1.86 -12.42 26.91
C HIS A 325 -3.09 -13.09 26.30
N VAL A 326 -3.15 -13.16 24.98
CA VAL A 326 -4.19 -13.79 24.18
C VAL A 326 -3.62 -15.06 23.52
N THR A 327 -4.36 -16.16 23.61
CA THR A 327 -4.00 -17.45 23.00
C THR A 327 -5.17 -18.02 22.19
N ARG A 328 -4.86 -18.83 21.17
CA ARG A 328 -5.84 -19.53 20.32
C ARG A 328 -5.51 -21.01 20.22
N LYS A 329 -6.47 -21.86 20.54
CA LYS A 329 -6.35 -23.33 20.45
C LYS A 329 -7.27 -23.87 19.36
N LEU A 330 -6.71 -24.51 18.34
CA LEU A 330 -7.47 -25.21 17.30
C LEU A 330 -8.16 -26.44 17.91
N ARG A 331 -9.48 -26.60 17.72
CA ARG A 331 -10.18 -27.83 18.11
C ARG A 331 -9.72 -28.96 17.18
N LYS A 332 -9.11 -30.00 17.74
CA LYS A 332 -8.75 -31.21 16.98
C LYS A 332 -10.03 -31.85 16.42
N ARG A 333 -10.06 -32.12 15.10
CA ARG A 333 -11.14 -32.91 14.50
C ARG A 333 -11.12 -34.32 15.14
N PRO A 334 -12.27 -34.89 15.54
CA PRO A 334 -12.30 -36.25 16.07
C PRO A 334 -11.84 -37.23 14.97
N LEU A 335 -10.75 -37.96 15.23
CA LEU A 335 -10.36 -39.11 14.39
C LEU A 335 -11.44 -40.18 14.57
N TRP A 336 -12.19 -40.47 13.51
CA TRP A 336 -13.07 -41.63 13.48
C TRP A 336 -12.19 -42.88 13.44
N LYS A 337 -12.34 -43.77 14.44
CA LYS A 337 -11.76 -45.11 14.38
C LYS A 337 -12.58 -45.92 13.36
N VAL A 338 -11.96 -46.36 12.28
CA VAL A 338 -12.51 -47.43 11.45
C VAL A 338 -12.33 -48.72 12.24
N ASN A 339 -13.41 -49.30 12.74
CA ASN A 339 -13.35 -50.70 13.17
C ASN A 339 -13.40 -51.54 11.90
N ALA A 340 -12.27 -52.12 11.52
CA ALA A 340 -12.24 -53.17 10.51
C ALA A 340 -13.01 -54.38 11.06
N SER A 341 -14.05 -54.80 10.34
CA SER A 341 -14.69 -56.11 10.50
C SER A 341 -14.10 -57.08 9.50
#